data_AF-A0A4Y2KDD9-F1
#
_entry.id   AF-A0A4Y2KDD9-F1
#
_cell.length_a   1.000
_cell.length_b   1.000
_cell.length_c   1.000
_cell.angle_alpha   90.00
_cell.angle_beta   90.00
_cell.angle_gamma   90.00
#
_symmetry.space_group_name_H-M   'P 1'
#
loop_
_entity.id
_entity.type
_entity.pdbx_description
1 polymer ?
#
loop_
_entity_poly.entity_id
_entity_poly.type
_entity_poly.pdbx_seq_one_letter_code
_entity_poly.pdbx_strand_id
1 'polypeptide(L)'
;MKINNDQLFDEVVLAKEYLQSNWEQWKQEETTRDVIISSEEKWLRLFGHFKKNHISAPNLIKMVKYAFCLSGTSASVERVFFFDEQCMD
;
A
#
# COMPACT_ATOMS: atom_id res chain seq x y z
N MET A 1 -0.38 7.31 -19.55
CA MET A 1 -1.06 6.43 -18.57
C MET A 1 -2.37 7.09 -18.18
N LYS A 2 -3.51 6.57 -18.63
CA LYS A 2 -4.82 7.19 -18.34
C LYS A 2 -5.32 6.63 -17.00
N ILE A 3 -5.47 7.49 -16.01
CA ILE A 3 -6.09 7.17 -14.72
C ILE A 3 -7.55 7.59 -14.83
N ASN A 4 -8.46 6.72 -14.42
CA ASN A 4 -9.87 7.06 -14.33
C ASN A 4 -10.11 7.68 -12.95
N ASN A 5 -10.47 8.97 -12.90
CA ASN A 5 -10.61 9.71 -11.65
C ASN A 5 -11.75 9.21 -10.77
N ASP A 6 -12.87 8.78 -11.35
CA ASP A 6 -14.00 8.24 -10.58
C ASP A 6 -13.62 6.93 -9.89
N GLN A 7 -12.99 6.02 -10.63
CA GLN A 7 -12.49 4.76 -10.06
C GLN A 7 -11.37 4.99 -9.05
N LEU A 8 -10.50 5.97 -9.28
CA LEU A 8 -9.46 6.34 -8.33
C LEU A 8 -10.07 6.87 -7.03
N PHE A 9 -11.13 7.67 -7.12
CA PHE A 9 -11.81 8.20 -5.94
C PHE A 9 -12.41 7.07 -5.10
N ASP A 10 -13.10 6.12 -5.72
CA ASP A 10 -13.65 4.95 -5.03
C ASP A 10 -12.53 4.11 -4.37
N GLU A 11 -11.43 3.86 -5.08
CA GLU A 11 -10.26 3.14 -4.55
C GLU A 11 -9.63 3.86 -3.33
N VAL A 12 -9.52 5.19 -3.39
CA VAL A 12 -8.97 6.01 -2.32
C VAL A 12 -9.91 6.10 -1.12
N VAL A 13 -11.22 6.18 -1.36
CA VAL A 13 -12.24 6.18 -0.30
C VAL A 13 -12.20 4.85 0.45
N LEU A 14 -12.18 3.73 -0.26
CA LEU A 14 -12.05 2.40 0.35
C LEU A 14 -10.75 2.27 1.15
N ALA A 15 -9.64 2.76 0.61
CA ALA A 15 -8.36 2.74 1.32
C ALA A 15 -8.42 3.59 2.59
N LYS A 16 -9.05 4.77 2.53
CA LYS A 16 -9.21 5.68 3.65
C LYS A 16 -10.13 5.10 4.73
N GLU A 17 -11.25 4.50 4.36
CA GLU A 17 -12.16 3.85 5.31
C GLU A 17 -11.47 2.68 6.02
N TYR A 18 -10.70 1.86 5.30
CA TYR A 18 -9.92 0.80 5.91
C TYR A 18 -8.88 1.36 6.89
N LEU A 19 -8.12 2.38 6.48
CA LEU A 19 -7.11 3.00 7.35
C LEU A 19 -7.74 3.63 8.60
N GLN A 20 -8.88 4.31 8.47
CA GLN A 20 -9.57 4.92 9.60
C GLN A 20 -10.13 3.86 10.57
N SER A 21 -10.74 2.80 10.04
CA SER A 21 -11.29 1.73 10.88
C SER A 21 -10.21 0.93 11.60
N ASN A 22 -9.04 0.73 10.96
CA ASN A 22 -7.92 0.01 11.56
C ASN A 22 -7.00 0.92 12.41
N TRP A 23 -7.17 2.24 12.37
CA TRP A 23 -6.31 3.20 13.08
C TRP A 23 -6.30 2.98 14.60
N GLU A 24 -7.49 2.78 15.19
CA GLU A 24 -7.60 2.55 16.64
C GLU A 24 -6.97 1.22 17.07
N GLN A 25 -7.15 0.17 16.27
CA GLN A 25 -6.52 -1.13 16.51
C GLN A 25 -5.00 -1.03 16.38
N TRP A 26 -4.48 -0.33 15.38
CA TRP A 26 -3.05 -0.14 15.19
C TRP A 26 -2.44 0.67 16.32
N LYS A 27 -3.12 1.71 16.81
CA LYS A 27 -2.68 2.48 17.97
C LYS A 27 -2.59 1.61 19.23
N GLN A 28 -3.54 0.70 19.43
CA GLN A 28 -3.49 -0.28 20.53
C GLN A 28 -2.38 -1.32 20.34
N GLU A 29 -2.17 -1.83 19.12
CA GLU A 29 -1.03 -2.72 18.81
C GLU A 29 0.31 -2.04 19.08
N GLU A 30 0.49 -0.79 18.64
CA GLU A 30 1.70 0.01 18.89
C GLU A 30 1.96 0.18 20.39
N THR A 31 0.91 0.45 21.17
CA THR A 31 0.99 0.60 22.63
C THR A 31 1.28 -0.72 23.34
N THR A 32 0.76 -1.85 22.83
CA THR A 32 0.85 -3.16 23.50
C THR A 32 2.14 -3.89 23.15
N ARG A 33 2.67 -3.69 21.94
CA ARG A 33 3.88 -4.38 21.46
C ARG A 33 5.15 -3.53 21.59
N ASP A 34 5.04 -2.25 21.94
CA ASP A 34 6.17 -1.31 21.96
C ASP A 34 6.91 -1.25 20.61
N VAL A 35 6.18 -1.53 19.52
CA VAL A 35 6.69 -1.52 18.15
C VAL A 35 5.90 -0.49 17.36
N ILE A 36 6.61 0.52 16.85
CA ILE A 36 6.03 1.52 15.95
C ILE A 36 5.72 0.83 14.62
N ILE A 37 4.46 0.84 14.19
CA ILE A 37 4.08 0.26 12.90
C ILE A 37 4.55 1.22 11.81
N SER A 38 5.54 0.80 11.03
CA SER A 38 6.08 1.59 9.94
C SER A 38 5.03 1.89 8.88
N SER A 39 5.20 2.99 8.15
CA SER A 39 4.30 3.34 7.04
C SER A 39 4.23 2.23 5.99
N GLU A 40 5.35 1.53 5.74
CA GLU A 40 5.42 0.40 4.81
C GLU A 40 4.50 -0.75 5.26
N GLU A 41 4.51 -1.10 6.55
CA GLU A 41 3.65 -2.15 7.09
C GLU A 41 2.16 -1.78 7.02
N LYS A 42 1.83 -0.50 7.22
CA LYS A 42 0.45 0.01 7.05
C LYS A 42 -0.04 -0.16 5.61
N TRP A 43 0.82 0.15 4.63
CA TRP A 43 0.53 -0.07 3.22
C TRP A 43 0.44 -1.56 2.87
N LEU A 44 1.31 -2.41 3.42
CA LEU A 44 1.26 -3.87 3.20
C LEU A 44 -0.05 -4.48 3.73
N ARG A 45 -0.49 -4.10 4.92
CA ARG A 45 -1.77 -4.53 5.50
C ARG A 45 -2.95 -4.09 4.64
N LEU A 46 -2.91 -2.84 4.16
CA LEU A 46 -3.91 -2.30 3.24
C LEU A 46 -3.97 -3.13 1.94
N PHE A 47 -2.86 -3.28 1.22
CA PHE A 47 -2.81 -4.05 -0.02
C PHE A 47 -3.16 -5.53 0.19
N GLY A 48 -2.79 -6.11 1.34
CA GLY A 48 -3.21 -7.44 1.74
C GLY A 48 -4.74 -7.57 1.88
N HIS A 49 -5.39 -6.56 2.47
CA HIS A 49 -6.85 -6.49 2.56
C HIS A 49 -7.51 -6.35 1.17
N PHE A 50 -6.98 -5.49 0.29
CA PHE A 50 -7.44 -5.37 -1.09
C PHE A 50 -7.36 -6.72 -1.82
N LYS A 51 -6.23 -7.44 -1.68
CA LYS A 51 -6.04 -8.76 -2.27
C LYS A 51 -7.03 -9.80 -1.72
N LYS A 52 -7.26 -9.82 -0.40
CA LYS A 52 -8.16 -10.79 0.26
C LYS A 52 -9.63 -10.57 -0.09
N ASN A 53 -10.06 -9.34 -0.28
CA ASN A 53 -11.44 -9.00 -0.63
C ASN A 53 -11.68 -8.90 -2.14
N HIS A 54 -10.71 -9.29 -2.98
CA HIS A 54 -10.76 -9.17 -4.43
C HIS A 54 -11.07 -7.73 -4.92
N ILE A 55 -10.70 -6.72 -4.14
CA ILE A 55 -10.92 -5.32 -4.50
C ILE A 55 -9.80 -4.93 -5.46
N SER A 56 -10.17 -4.71 -6.73
CA SER A 56 -9.24 -4.28 -7.76
C SER A 56 -8.94 -2.79 -7.58
N ALA A 57 -7.70 -2.47 -7.17
CA ALA A 57 -7.23 -1.09 -7.01
C ALA A 57 -6.07 -0.73 -7.97
N PRO A 58 -6.29 -0.83 -9.31
CA PRO A 58 -5.23 -0.63 -10.28
C PRO A 58 -4.74 0.82 -10.32
N ASN A 59 -5.58 1.82 -10.03
CA ASN A 59 -5.18 3.23 -10.07
C ASN A 59 -4.35 3.61 -8.83
N LEU A 60 -4.70 3.08 -7.66
CA LEU A 60 -3.96 3.26 -6.42
C LEU A 60 -2.57 2.61 -6.50
N ILE A 61 -2.49 1.36 -6.99
CA ILE A 61 -1.20 0.66 -7.20
C ILE A 61 -0.30 1.46 -8.14
N LYS A 62 -0.88 2.02 -9.20
CA LYS A 62 -0.18 2.86 -10.17
C LYS A 62 0.40 4.14 -9.55
N MET A 63 -0.36 4.83 -8.71
CA MET A 63 0.13 6.02 -7.98
C MET A 63 1.22 5.66 -6.98
N VAL A 64 1.04 4.56 -6.23
CA VAL A 64 2.04 4.09 -5.26
C VAL A 64 3.31 3.69 -5.98
N LYS A 65 3.23 2.91 -7.08
CA LYS A 65 4.38 2.61 -7.94
C LYS A 65 5.07 3.88 -8.43
N TYR A 66 4.30 4.86 -8.92
CA TYR A 66 4.87 6.14 -9.35
C TYR A 66 5.55 6.90 -8.21
N ALA A 67 4.95 6.97 -7.02
CA ALA A 67 5.54 7.62 -5.84
C ALA A 67 6.82 6.92 -5.36
N PHE A 68 6.86 5.58 -5.39
CA PHE A 68 8.08 4.81 -5.10
C PHE A 68 9.15 5.02 -6.17
N CYS A 69 8.77 5.17 -7.45
CA CYS A 69 9.70 5.50 -8.53
C CYS A 69 10.22 6.96 -8.48
N LEU A 70 9.62 7.85 -7.69
CA LEU A 70 10.02 9.24 -7.54
C LEU A 70 11.05 9.47 -6.41
N SER A 71 11.49 8.43 -5.70
CA SER A 71 12.57 8.58 -4.73
C SER A 71 13.87 8.94 -5.46
N GLY A 72 14.46 10.09 -5.11
CA GLY A 72 15.72 10.61 -5.67
C GLY A 72 16.96 9.78 -5.34
N THR A 73 16.80 8.49 -5.02
CA THR A 73 17.90 7.55 -4.80
C THR A 73 17.41 6.17 -5.22
N SER A 74 18.07 5.59 -6.22
CA SER A 74 17.76 4.32 -6.90
C SER A 74 17.71 3.07 -5.99
N ALA A 75 18.06 3.19 -4.71
CA ALA A 75 18.24 2.06 -3.80
C ALA A 75 16.95 1.36 -3.32
N SER A 76 15.80 2.05 -3.30
CA SER A 76 14.52 1.46 -2.89
C SER A 76 13.73 0.84 -4.06
N VAL A 77 13.95 1.35 -5.28
CA VAL A 77 13.31 0.85 -6.49
C VAL A 77 13.88 -0.53 -6.88
N GLU A 78 15.19 -0.72 -6.74
CA GLU A 78 15.84 -2.00 -7.06
C GLU A 78 15.32 -3.17 -6.22
N ARG A 79 15.07 -2.99 -4.92
CA ARG A 79 14.58 -4.08 -4.05
C ARG A 79 13.18 -4.57 -4.38
N VAL A 80 12.30 -3.70 -4.89
CA VAL A 80 10.95 -4.10 -5.32
C VAL A 80 11.01 -4.83 -6.67
N PHE A 81 11.87 -4.39 -7.59
CA PHE A 81 12.08 -5.08 -8.86
C PHE A 81 12.76 -6.46 -8.69
N PHE A 82 13.70 -6.60 -7.74
CA PHE A 82 14.29 -7.91 -7.42
C PHE A 82 13.28 -8.92 -6.83
N PHE A 83 12.21 -8.45 -6.17
CA PHE A 83 11.21 -9.33 -5.57
C PHE A 83 10.21 -9.88 -6.60
N ASP A 84 9.88 -9.11 -7.64
CA ASP A 84 9.07 -9.58 -8.77
C ASP A 84 9.86 -10.59 -9.65
N GLU A 85 11.18 -10.44 -9.77
CA GLU A 85 12.02 -11.34 -10.59
C GLU A 85 12.25 -12.72 -9.95
N GLN A 86 12.41 -12.79 -8.62
CA GLN A 86 12.60 -14.08 -7.91
C GLN A 86 11.32 -14.92 -7.74
N CYS A 87 10.15 -14.39 -8.08
CA CYS A 87 8.88 -15.12 -7.99
C CYS A 87 8.47 -15.75 -9.34
N MET A 88 9.33 -15.63 -10.37
CA MET A 88 9.14 -16.23 -11.70
C MET A 88 10.04 -17.43 -11.99
N ASP A 89 10.84 -17.89 -11.02
CA ASP A 89 11.60 -19.15 -11.09
C ASP A 89 10.97 -20.26 -10.23
#